data_AF-A0A1Z5L1L3-F1
#
_entry.id   AF-A0A1Z5L1L3-F1
#
_cell.length_a   1.000
_cell.length_b   1.000
_cell.length_c   1.000
_cell.angle_alpha   90.00
_cell.angle_beta   90.00
_cell.angle_gamma   90.00
#
_symmetry.space_group_name_H-M   'P 1'
#
loop_
_entity.id
_entity.type
_entity.pdbx_description
1 polymer ?
#
loop_
_entity_poly.entity_id
_entity_poly.type
_entity_poly.pdbx_seq_one_letter_code
_entity_poly.pdbx_strand_id
1 'polypeptide(L)'
;MVKDCIAKNRTAEIQKLLKLLGQDFTLSHNPNSRKGGLIGLAAMSIALGKDASLYVDDLVKPILACLSDPESRVRYYACEALYNVVKVARGSVLPNFNDIFDCLSKLAADPDQNVKNGCELLDRLLKDIVTESSSFDLAAFMLLLRERIYASNRFARTFIVSWVSVMNSVPDIDMLVFLPEILDGLFKILEDPSVELKKMCETTLSEFLRNIIKVPQKVDFAAMIVILINHSHSPEELVQYTAITWMKEFVNLAGCKLLPHASGISYPRSWMGYLRFLKILQWN
;
A
#
# COMPACT_ATOMS: atom_id res chain seq x y z
N MET A 1 22.08 21.74 22.70
CA MET A 1 20.92 22.66 22.68
C MET A 1 19.58 21.94 22.86
N VAL A 2 19.05 21.18 21.88
CA VAL A 2 17.73 20.51 22.04
C VAL A 2 17.74 19.48 23.18
N LYS A 3 18.79 18.64 23.29
CA LYS A 3 18.97 17.71 24.42
C LYS A 3 19.01 18.43 25.78
N ASP A 4 19.58 19.63 25.83
CA ASP A 4 19.64 20.45 27.05
C ASP A 4 18.28 21.09 27.36
N CYS A 5 17.48 21.41 26.34
CA CYS A 5 16.12 21.92 26.49
C CYS A 5 15.20 20.85 27.05
N ILE A 6 15.34 19.59 26.59
CA ILE A 6 14.61 18.44 27.14
C ILE A 6 15.00 18.22 28.60
N ALA A 7 16.30 18.20 28.91
CA ALA A 7 16.81 18.04 30.27
C ALA A 7 16.34 19.16 31.23
N LYS A 8 15.97 20.33 30.70
CA LYS A 8 15.47 21.50 31.45
C LYS A 8 13.97 21.74 31.26
N ASN A 9 13.24 20.80 30.66
CA ASN A 9 11.81 20.85 30.39
C ASN A 9 11.31 22.13 29.68
N ARG A 10 12.09 22.65 28.73
CA ARG A 10 11.80 23.89 27.99
C ARG A 10 10.96 23.63 26.74
N THR A 11 9.74 23.16 26.92
CA THR A 11 8.80 22.79 25.83
C THR A 11 8.47 23.96 24.90
N ALA A 12 8.32 25.18 25.44
CA ALA A 12 8.04 26.38 24.66
C ALA A 12 9.18 26.74 23.68
N GLU A 13 10.44 26.52 24.08
CA GLU A 13 11.60 26.75 23.20
C GLU A 13 11.63 25.73 22.05
N ILE A 14 11.28 24.47 22.34
CA ILE A 14 11.18 23.41 21.34
C ILE A 14 10.10 23.75 20.31
N GLN A 15 8.89 24.11 20.75
CA GLN A 15 7.79 24.49 19.85
C GLN A 15 8.15 25.70 18.99
N LYS A 16 8.83 26.71 19.56
CA LYS A 16 9.28 27.87 18.80
C LYS A 16 10.28 27.49 17.70
N LEU A 17 11.21 26.57 17.99
CA LEU A 17 12.18 26.09 17.00
C LEU A 17 11.52 25.24 15.92
N LEU A 18 10.59 24.35 16.29
CA LEU A 18 9.81 23.57 15.32
C LEU A 18 9.02 24.48 14.39
N LYS A 19 8.37 25.51 14.94
CA LYS A 19 7.64 26.51 14.15
C LYS A 19 8.57 27.27 13.20
N LEU A 20 9.71 27.76 13.70
CA LEU A 20 10.71 28.45 12.89
C LEU A 20 11.17 27.58 11.71
N LEU A 21 11.53 26.32 11.96
CA LEU A 21 11.99 25.42 10.91
C LEU A 21 10.85 25.03 9.95
N GLY A 22 9.68 24.70 10.50
CA GLY A 22 8.53 24.17 9.78
C GLY A 22 7.65 25.22 9.07
N GLN A 23 7.86 26.52 9.32
CA GLN A 23 7.14 27.59 8.63
C GLN A 23 8.11 28.52 7.90
N ASP A 24 9.10 29.08 8.61
CA ASP A 24 9.93 30.12 8.03
C ASP A 24 10.98 29.54 7.06
N PHE A 25 11.49 28.35 7.33
CA PHE A 25 12.49 27.69 6.47
C PHE A 25 11.86 26.82 5.38
N THR A 26 10.99 25.87 5.72
CA THR A 26 10.38 24.92 4.77
C THR A 26 9.46 25.58 3.75
N LEU A 27 8.86 26.74 4.05
CA LEU A 27 8.03 27.50 3.11
C LEU A 27 8.78 28.64 2.40
N SER A 28 10.11 28.74 2.60
CA SER A 28 10.91 29.80 1.98
C SER A 28 10.97 29.66 0.46
N HIS A 29 10.98 30.80 -0.24
CA HIS A 29 11.24 30.83 -1.68
C HIS A 29 12.62 30.28 -2.05
N ASN A 30 13.59 30.33 -1.14
CA ASN A 30 14.94 29.80 -1.37
C ASN A 30 14.98 28.29 -1.13
N PRO A 31 15.27 27.45 -2.15
CA PRO A 31 15.35 26.00 -2.00
C PRO A 31 16.43 25.55 -0.99
N ASN A 32 17.49 26.34 -0.79
CA ASN A 32 18.51 26.04 0.21
C ASN A 32 17.99 26.22 1.64
N SER A 33 17.15 27.24 1.87
CA SER A 33 16.47 27.43 3.15
C SER A 33 15.49 26.29 3.43
N ARG A 34 14.73 25.85 2.43
CA ARG A 34 13.83 24.69 2.57
C ARG A 34 14.58 23.43 2.98
N LYS A 35 15.69 23.10 2.30
CA LYS A 35 16.58 21.99 2.68
C LYS A 35 17.13 22.15 4.11
N GLY A 36 17.56 23.35 4.48
CA GLY A 36 18.03 23.64 5.83
C GLY A 36 16.95 23.38 6.90
N GLY A 37 15.70 23.77 6.61
CA GLY A 37 14.54 23.47 7.44
C GLY A 37 14.32 21.96 7.62
N LEU A 38 14.33 21.20 6.53
CA LEU A 38 14.14 19.75 6.53
C LEU A 38 15.23 19.02 7.34
N ILE A 39 16.50 19.39 7.13
CA ILE A 39 17.63 18.85 7.90
C ILE A 39 17.48 19.21 9.39
N GLY A 40 17.07 20.45 9.69
CA GLY A 40 16.81 20.90 11.04
C GLY A 40 15.71 20.10 11.74
N LEU A 41 14.57 19.88 11.08
CA LEU A 41 13.45 19.08 11.62
C LEU A 41 13.88 17.63 11.88
N ALA A 42 14.63 17.02 10.95
CA ALA A 42 15.18 15.68 11.15
C ALA A 42 16.12 15.61 12.36
N ALA A 43 17.02 16.58 12.50
CA ALA A 43 17.94 16.68 13.63
C ALA A 43 17.20 16.91 14.95
N MET A 44 16.13 17.72 14.95
CA MET A 44 15.27 17.92 16.11
C MET A 44 14.59 16.63 16.53
N SER A 45 14.00 15.88 15.60
CA SER A 45 13.39 14.58 15.90
C SER A 45 14.39 13.61 16.53
N ILE A 46 15.59 13.48 15.96
CA ILE A 46 16.65 12.62 16.51
C ILE A 46 17.06 13.08 17.91
N ALA A 47 17.14 14.39 18.15
CA ALA A 47 17.49 14.94 19.45
C ALA A 47 16.38 14.76 20.50
N LEU A 48 15.12 14.81 20.09
CA LEU A 48 13.94 14.56 20.92
C LEU A 48 13.82 13.09 21.33
N GLY A 49 14.25 12.15 20.48
CA GLY A 49 14.16 10.73 20.79
C GLY A 49 12.71 10.32 21.06
N LYS A 50 12.44 9.70 22.21
CA LYS A 50 11.08 9.23 22.56
C LYS A 50 10.06 10.38 22.66
N ASP A 51 10.52 11.57 23.01
CA ASP A 51 9.67 12.76 23.13
C ASP A 51 9.25 13.32 21.76
N ALA A 52 9.82 12.83 20.66
CA ALA A 52 9.38 13.20 19.31
C ALA A 52 7.90 12.87 19.07
N SER A 53 7.38 11.84 19.78
CA SER A 53 5.96 11.47 19.78
C SER A 53 5.03 12.62 20.17
N LEU A 54 5.48 13.58 20.99
CA LEU A 54 4.70 14.74 21.43
C LEU A 54 4.58 15.83 20.36
N TYR A 55 5.42 15.77 19.32
CA TYR A 55 5.56 16.81 18.31
C TYR A 55 5.42 16.26 16.88
N VAL A 56 4.82 15.07 16.72
CA VAL A 56 4.74 14.38 15.42
C VAL A 56 4.09 15.27 14.37
N ASP A 57 2.97 15.91 14.70
CA ASP A 57 2.26 16.79 13.76
C ASP A 57 3.11 17.99 13.32
N ASP A 58 3.82 18.62 14.26
CA ASP A 58 4.69 19.77 14.01
C ASP A 58 5.94 19.38 13.18
N LEU A 59 6.37 18.13 13.29
CA LEU A 59 7.49 17.58 12.52
C LEU A 59 7.05 17.14 11.12
N VAL A 60 5.96 16.36 11.04
CA VAL A 60 5.54 15.66 9.82
C VAL A 60 4.91 16.61 8.82
N LYS A 61 3.96 17.47 9.23
CA LYS A 61 3.19 18.31 8.28
C LYS A 61 4.08 19.23 7.43
N PRO A 62 5.08 19.94 7.98
CA PRO A 62 6.00 20.73 7.16
C PRO A 62 6.83 19.92 6.19
N ILE A 63 7.24 18.70 6.58
CA ILE A 63 8.03 17.83 5.72
C ILE A 63 7.17 17.31 4.56
N LEU A 64 5.93 16.90 4.82
CA LEU A 64 4.99 16.44 3.80
C LEU A 64 4.77 17.50 2.71
N ALA A 65 4.66 18.78 3.08
CA ALA A 65 4.52 19.86 2.11
C ALA A 65 5.71 19.95 1.13
N CYS A 66 6.91 19.62 1.59
CA CYS A 66 8.12 19.60 0.77
C CYS A 66 8.29 18.33 -0.08
N LEU A 67 7.48 17.29 0.11
CA LEU A 67 7.55 16.08 -0.73
C LEU A 67 7.04 16.31 -2.15
N SER A 68 6.27 17.37 -2.38
CA SER A 68 5.81 17.77 -3.73
C SER A 68 6.55 19.01 -4.26
N ASP A 69 7.71 19.33 -3.69
CA ASP A 69 8.50 20.50 -4.07
C ASP A 69 8.95 20.45 -5.55
N PRO A 70 8.99 21.57 -6.29
CA PRO A 70 9.48 21.58 -7.67
C PRO A 70 10.92 21.09 -7.79
N GLU A 71 11.79 21.39 -6.82
CA GLU A 71 13.19 20.96 -6.84
C GLU A 71 13.35 19.52 -6.33
N SER A 72 13.87 18.62 -7.17
CA SER A 72 14.07 17.21 -6.79
C SER A 72 14.96 17.03 -5.57
N ARG A 73 15.98 17.89 -5.40
CA ARG A 73 16.83 17.89 -4.20
C ARG A 73 16.03 18.16 -2.93
N VAL A 74 15.06 19.08 -2.96
CA VAL A 74 14.23 19.37 -1.79
C VAL A 74 13.34 18.17 -1.48
N ARG A 75 12.70 17.57 -2.50
CA ARG A 75 11.91 16.34 -2.32
C ARG A 75 12.73 15.20 -1.72
N TYR A 76 13.96 15.00 -2.20
CA TYR A 76 14.89 14.01 -1.66
C TYR A 76 15.19 14.24 -0.16
N TYR A 77 15.56 15.47 0.21
CA TYR A 77 15.79 15.82 1.63
C TYR A 77 14.51 15.70 2.47
N ALA A 78 13.34 15.90 1.88
CA ALA A 78 12.07 15.68 2.56
C ALA A 78 11.81 14.19 2.83
N CYS A 79 12.11 13.30 1.88
CA CYS A 79 12.10 11.86 2.09
C CYS A 79 13.04 11.45 3.23
N GLU A 80 14.28 11.94 3.22
CA GLU A 80 15.26 11.64 4.27
C GLU A 80 14.84 12.19 5.65
N ALA A 81 14.28 13.40 5.69
CA ALA A 81 13.80 14.00 6.92
C ALA A 81 12.63 13.20 7.49
N LEU A 82 11.64 12.85 6.66
CA LEU A 82 10.49 12.06 7.09
C LEU A 82 10.90 10.65 7.53
N TYR A 83 11.83 10.00 6.83
CA TYR A 83 12.41 8.73 7.25
C TYR A 83 12.99 8.82 8.68
N ASN A 84 13.75 9.87 8.99
CA ASN A 84 14.30 10.04 10.32
C ASN A 84 13.23 10.32 11.38
N VAL A 85 12.19 11.08 11.07
CA VAL A 85 11.05 11.30 11.98
C VAL A 85 10.31 9.98 12.24
N VAL A 86 9.91 9.27 11.19
CA VAL A 86 9.22 7.98 11.26
C VAL A 86 10.04 6.93 12.02
N LYS A 87 11.35 6.89 11.78
CA LYS A 87 12.28 5.98 12.48
C LYS A 87 12.28 6.21 13.99
N VAL A 88 12.21 7.47 14.42
CA VAL A 88 12.27 7.85 15.84
C VAL A 88 10.89 7.73 16.50
N ALA A 89 9.84 8.24 15.86
CA ALA A 89 8.49 8.30 16.41
C ALA A 89 7.73 6.96 16.32
N ARG A 90 8.15 6.06 15.43
CA ARG A 90 7.58 4.71 15.22
C ARG A 90 6.05 4.76 15.11
N GLY A 91 5.30 3.94 15.85
CA GLY A 91 3.84 3.88 15.80
C GLY A 91 3.12 5.21 16.06
N SER A 92 3.80 6.19 16.68
CA SER A 92 3.23 7.52 16.91
C SER A 92 2.94 8.30 15.62
N VAL A 93 3.49 7.88 14.46
CA VAL A 93 3.20 8.51 13.15
C VAL A 93 1.95 7.97 12.46
N LEU A 94 1.38 6.87 12.95
CA LEU A 94 0.21 6.24 12.33
C LEU A 94 -1.04 7.14 12.24
N PRO A 95 -1.29 8.10 13.14
CA PRO A 95 -2.35 9.08 12.94
C PRO A 95 -2.21 9.90 11.65
N ASN A 96 -0.98 10.10 11.14
CA ASN A 96 -0.69 10.78 9.87
C ASN A 96 -0.52 9.80 8.70
N PHE A 97 -0.82 8.51 8.88
CA PHE A 97 -0.55 7.47 7.89
C PHE A 97 -1.16 7.80 6.52
N ASN A 98 -2.41 8.25 6.48
CA ASN A 98 -3.11 8.51 5.22
C ASN A 98 -2.38 9.55 4.35
N ASP A 99 -1.89 10.63 4.96
CA ASP A 99 -1.16 11.69 4.27
C ASP A 99 0.23 11.20 3.82
N ILE A 100 0.92 10.45 4.69
CA ILE A 100 2.23 9.87 4.36
C ILE A 100 2.09 8.88 3.20
N PHE A 101 1.08 8.00 3.25
CA PHE A 101 0.79 7.00 2.22
C PHE A 101 0.46 7.67 0.88
N ASP A 102 -0.35 8.73 0.89
CA ASP A 102 -0.66 9.49 -0.33
C ASP A 102 0.61 10.09 -0.95
N CYS A 103 1.47 10.73 -0.15
CA CYS A 103 2.74 11.25 -0.64
C CYS A 103 3.65 10.15 -1.19
N LEU A 104 3.81 9.03 -0.48
CA LEU A 104 4.62 7.89 -0.94
C LEU A 104 4.12 7.33 -2.27
N SER A 105 2.80 7.21 -2.44
CA SER A 105 2.21 6.69 -3.67
C SER A 105 2.56 7.55 -4.90
N LYS A 106 2.70 8.87 -4.70
CA LYS A 106 3.11 9.82 -5.74
C LYS A 106 4.62 9.76 -5.99
N LEU A 107 5.41 9.73 -4.91
CA LEU A 107 6.88 9.70 -4.97
C LEU A 107 7.44 8.38 -5.55
N ALA A 108 6.70 7.28 -5.46
CA ALA A 108 7.05 6.03 -6.13
C ALA A 108 7.22 6.22 -7.66
N ALA A 109 6.51 7.20 -8.24
CA ALA A 109 6.59 7.57 -9.65
C ALA A 109 7.44 8.83 -9.92
N ASP A 110 8.25 9.30 -8.95
CA ASP A 110 9.03 10.51 -9.11
C ASP A 110 10.02 10.40 -10.29
N PRO A 111 10.19 11.46 -11.11
CA PRO A 111 11.13 11.45 -12.21
C PRO A 111 12.60 11.33 -11.77
N ASP A 112 12.94 11.78 -10.54
CA ASP A 112 14.29 11.71 -10.01
C ASP A 112 14.56 10.37 -9.30
N GLN A 113 15.60 9.66 -9.75
CA GLN A 113 15.93 8.35 -9.20
C GLN A 113 16.34 8.40 -7.73
N ASN A 114 17.00 9.47 -7.26
CA ASN A 114 17.40 9.59 -5.86
C ASN A 114 16.17 9.77 -4.97
N VAL A 115 15.18 10.54 -5.44
CA VAL A 115 13.91 10.71 -4.72
C VAL A 115 13.18 9.37 -4.61
N LYS A 116 13.10 8.58 -5.68
CA LYS A 116 12.54 7.22 -5.64
C LYS A 116 13.27 6.31 -4.65
N ASN A 117 14.60 6.32 -4.65
CA ASN A 117 15.40 5.53 -3.69
C ASN A 117 15.11 5.96 -2.25
N GLY A 118 15.00 7.26 -1.98
CA GLY A 118 14.62 7.78 -0.66
C GLY A 118 13.18 7.38 -0.25
N CYS A 119 12.25 7.44 -1.21
CA CYS A 119 10.87 7.00 -1.03
C CYS A 119 10.79 5.51 -0.68
N GLU A 120 11.56 4.65 -1.35
CA GLU A 120 11.57 3.20 -1.10
C GLU A 120 12.05 2.86 0.33
N LEU A 121 13.07 3.57 0.83
CA LEU A 121 13.54 3.38 2.20
C LEU A 121 12.47 3.78 3.23
N LEU A 122 11.78 4.89 3.00
CA LEU A 122 10.67 5.36 3.85
C LEU A 122 9.46 4.42 3.78
N ASP A 123 9.08 4.00 2.59
CA ASP A 123 7.98 3.07 2.35
C ASP A 123 8.19 1.73 3.07
N ARG A 124 9.39 1.15 2.97
CA ARG A 124 9.75 -0.08 3.70
C ARG A 124 9.67 0.11 5.22
N LEU A 125 10.23 1.20 5.75
CA LEU A 125 10.16 1.49 7.18
C LEU A 125 8.71 1.67 7.66
N LEU A 126 7.86 2.32 6.85
CA LEU A 126 6.46 2.52 7.19
C LEU A 126 5.71 1.18 7.20
N LYS A 127 5.97 0.30 6.22
CA LYS A 127 5.44 -1.07 6.19
C LYS A 127 5.81 -1.82 7.46
N ASP A 128 7.08 -1.80 7.87
CA ASP A 128 7.54 -2.46 9.10
C ASP A 128 6.77 -1.94 10.34
N ILE A 129 6.54 -0.63 10.43
CA ILE A 129 5.78 -0.03 11.56
C ILE A 129 4.31 -0.45 11.53
N VAL A 130 3.70 -0.48 10.34
CA VAL A 130 2.29 -0.86 10.16
C VAL A 130 2.08 -2.33 10.53
N THR A 131 2.96 -3.22 10.08
CA THR A 131 2.84 -4.66 10.34
C THR A 131 3.16 -5.04 11.79
N GLU A 132 3.95 -4.23 12.51
CA GLU A 132 4.19 -4.38 13.94
C GLU A 132 3.07 -3.78 14.82
N SER A 133 2.14 -3.01 14.25
CA SER A 133 1.11 -2.29 15.02
C SER A 133 -0.19 -3.09 15.13
N SER A 134 -0.55 -3.48 16.36
CA SER A 134 -1.84 -4.12 16.67
C SER A 134 -3.05 -3.20 16.58
N SER A 135 -2.83 -1.90 16.39
CA SER A 135 -3.88 -0.87 16.37
C SER A 135 -4.02 -0.17 15.01
N PHE A 136 -3.38 -0.70 13.98
CA PHE A 136 -3.48 -0.13 12.64
C PHE A 136 -4.92 -0.26 12.10
N ASP A 137 -5.48 0.88 11.66
CA ASP A 137 -6.83 0.92 11.11
C ASP A 137 -6.84 0.36 9.68
N LEU A 138 -7.02 -0.95 9.59
CA LEU A 138 -7.12 -1.66 8.32
C LEU A 138 -8.29 -1.14 7.47
N ALA A 139 -9.42 -0.78 8.08
CA ALA A 139 -10.59 -0.31 7.34
C ALA A 139 -10.31 1.05 6.66
N ALA A 140 -9.64 1.97 7.35
CA ALA A 140 -9.21 3.24 6.76
C ALA A 140 -8.19 3.03 5.63
N PHE A 141 -7.23 2.12 5.80
CA PHE A 141 -6.30 1.76 4.74
C PHE A 141 -7.02 1.21 3.50
N MET A 142 -8.02 0.34 3.70
CA MET A 142 -8.79 -0.24 2.60
C MET A 142 -9.53 0.82 1.79
N LEU A 143 -9.99 1.91 2.40
CA LEU A 143 -10.59 3.04 1.66
C LEU A 143 -9.58 3.67 0.69
N LEU A 144 -8.35 3.94 1.15
CA LEU A 144 -7.30 4.50 0.30
C LEU A 144 -6.88 3.56 -0.83
N LEU A 145 -6.86 2.26 -0.53
CA LEU A 145 -6.49 1.22 -1.48
C LEU A 145 -7.53 1.12 -2.62
N ARG A 146 -8.83 1.14 -2.31
CA ARG A 146 -9.91 1.10 -3.29
C ARG A 146 -9.84 2.25 -4.30
N GLU A 147 -9.49 3.45 -3.84
CA GLU A 147 -9.34 4.62 -4.71
C GLU A 147 -8.16 4.49 -5.68
N ARG A 148 -7.08 3.81 -5.26
CA ARG A 148 -5.80 3.81 -5.98
C ARG A 148 -5.52 2.54 -6.78
N ILE A 149 -6.25 1.46 -6.53
CA ILE A 149 -5.99 0.18 -7.19
C ILE A 149 -6.19 0.22 -8.72
N TYR A 150 -6.98 1.16 -9.22
CA TYR A 150 -7.18 1.39 -10.65
C TYR A 150 -6.22 2.42 -11.27
N ALA A 151 -5.16 2.81 -10.57
CA ALA A 151 -4.15 3.70 -11.12
C ALA A 151 -3.59 3.18 -12.45
N SER A 152 -3.37 4.07 -13.42
CA SER A 152 -2.81 3.70 -14.72
C SER A 152 -1.28 3.64 -14.72
N ASN A 153 -0.63 4.36 -13.81
CA ASN A 153 0.82 4.44 -13.72
C ASN A 153 1.41 3.15 -13.14
N ARG A 154 2.38 2.56 -13.84
CA ARG A 154 3.03 1.30 -13.42
C ARG A 154 3.67 1.37 -12.03
N PHE A 155 4.27 2.49 -11.65
CA PHE A 155 4.93 2.64 -10.34
C PHE A 155 3.89 2.71 -9.22
N ALA A 156 2.76 3.38 -9.47
CA ALA A 156 1.63 3.38 -8.54
C ALA A 156 1.05 1.97 -8.38
N ARG A 157 0.86 1.22 -9.48
CA ARG A 157 0.42 -0.18 -9.42
C ARG A 157 1.39 -1.06 -8.63
N THR A 158 2.70 -0.93 -8.88
CA THR A 158 3.74 -1.64 -8.12
C THR A 158 3.67 -1.32 -6.63
N PHE A 159 3.54 -0.02 -6.29
CA PHE A 159 3.39 0.43 -4.91
C PHE A 159 2.17 -0.21 -4.25
N ILE A 160 1.02 -0.20 -4.91
CA ILE A 160 -0.23 -0.78 -4.42
C ILE A 160 -0.11 -2.29 -4.19
N VAL A 161 0.37 -3.05 -5.18
CA VAL A 161 0.54 -4.51 -5.03
C VAL A 161 1.52 -4.83 -3.89
N SER A 162 2.60 -4.06 -3.75
CA SER A 162 3.56 -4.24 -2.66
C SER A 162 2.91 -4.06 -1.30
N TRP A 163 2.08 -3.04 -1.11
CA TRP A 163 1.31 -2.85 0.13
C TRP A 163 0.32 -3.98 0.37
N VAL A 164 -0.47 -4.38 -0.64
CA VAL A 164 -1.42 -5.50 -0.52
C VAL A 164 -0.72 -6.78 -0.11
N SER A 165 0.43 -7.09 -0.73
CA SER A 165 1.21 -8.28 -0.43
C SER A 165 1.70 -8.30 1.02
N VAL A 166 2.24 -7.17 1.51
CA VAL A 166 2.72 -7.05 2.88
C VAL A 166 1.56 -7.23 3.87
N MET A 167 0.44 -6.54 3.66
CA MET A 167 -0.73 -6.64 4.55
C MET A 167 -1.31 -8.06 4.58
N ASN A 168 -1.37 -8.75 3.43
CA ASN A 168 -1.84 -10.14 3.35
C ASN A 168 -0.90 -11.15 4.03
N SER A 169 0.37 -10.79 4.23
CA SER A 169 1.35 -11.64 4.91
C SER A 169 1.32 -11.55 6.44
N VAL A 170 0.61 -10.57 7.02
CA VAL A 170 0.52 -10.40 8.47
C VAL A 170 -0.58 -11.32 9.02
N PRO A 171 -0.27 -12.28 9.92
CA PRO A 171 -1.24 -13.27 10.41
C PRO A 171 -2.47 -12.67 11.11
N ASP A 172 -2.30 -11.54 11.79
CA ASP A 172 -3.34 -10.87 12.57
C ASP A 172 -4.21 -9.92 11.72
N ILE A 173 -3.87 -9.73 10.44
CA ILE A 173 -4.58 -8.85 9.50
C ILE A 173 -5.42 -9.71 8.56
N ASP A 174 -6.74 -9.54 8.62
CA ASP A 174 -7.67 -10.30 7.78
C ASP A 174 -8.00 -9.58 6.47
N MET A 175 -7.10 -9.68 5.49
CA MET A 175 -7.30 -9.10 4.16
C MET A 175 -8.40 -9.83 3.34
N LEU A 176 -8.74 -11.08 3.68
CA LEU A 176 -9.70 -11.88 2.91
C LEU A 176 -11.10 -11.28 2.92
N VAL A 177 -11.49 -10.65 4.03
CA VAL A 177 -12.81 -9.99 4.17
C VAL A 177 -12.98 -8.85 3.17
N PHE A 178 -11.88 -8.17 2.81
CA PHE A 178 -11.88 -7.04 1.89
C PHE A 178 -11.52 -7.41 0.45
N LEU A 179 -11.09 -8.66 0.21
CA LEU A 179 -10.65 -9.12 -1.10
C LEU A 179 -11.70 -8.89 -2.22
N PRO A 180 -13.02 -9.11 -2.02
CA PRO A 180 -14.01 -8.85 -3.06
C PRO A 180 -13.96 -7.43 -3.63
N GLU A 181 -13.53 -6.45 -2.84
CA GLU A 181 -13.52 -5.03 -3.21
C GLU A 181 -12.27 -4.62 -3.99
N ILE A 182 -11.20 -5.42 -3.92
CA ILE A 182 -9.91 -5.13 -4.56
C ILE A 182 -9.54 -6.16 -5.63
N LEU A 183 -10.24 -7.31 -5.69
CA LEU A 183 -9.89 -8.41 -6.59
C LEU A 183 -9.86 -7.98 -8.06
N ASP A 184 -10.88 -7.25 -8.51
CA ASP A 184 -10.94 -6.77 -9.89
C ASP A 184 -9.73 -5.89 -10.24
N GLY A 185 -9.40 -4.95 -9.35
CA GLY A 185 -8.22 -4.09 -9.48
C GLY A 185 -6.91 -4.88 -9.55
N LEU A 186 -6.74 -5.94 -8.74
CA LEU A 186 -5.57 -6.81 -8.83
C LEU A 186 -5.47 -7.55 -10.17
N PHE A 187 -6.58 -8.07 -10.69
CA PHE A 187 -6.60 -8.68 -12.02
C PHE A 187 -6.31 -7.65 -13.13
N LYS A 188 -6.78 -6.40 -12.98
CA LYS A 188 -6.42 -5.30 -13.89
C LYS A 188 -4.94 -4.94 -13.83
N ILE A 189 -4.29 -5.06 -12.67
CA ILE A 189 -2.83 -4.89 -12.55
C ILE A 189 -2.09 -6.08 -13.17
N LEU A 190 -2.64 -7.29 -13.10
CA LEU A 190 -2.07 -8.49 -13.75
C LEU A 190 -2.06 -8.37 -15.30
N GLU A 191 -2.86 -7.48 -15.88
CA GLU A 191 -2.81 -7.13 -17.31
C GLU A 191 -1.62 -6.22 -17.67
N ASP A 192 -0.85 -5.70 -16.71
CA ASP A 192 0.24 -4.73 -16.95
C ASP A 192 1.36 -5.31 -17.85
N PRO A 193 1.92 -4.53 -18.80
CA PRO A 193 2.97 -5.03 -19.68
C PRO A 193 4.30 -5.37 -18.98
N SER A 194 4.55 -4.86 -17.76
CA SER A 194 5.78 -5.15 -17.01
C SER A 194 5.77 -6.58 -16.47
N VAL A 195 6.76 -7.38 -16.89
CA VAL A 195 6.95 -8.76 -16.44
C VAL A 195 7.17 -8.84 -14.93
N GLU A 196 7.94 -7.90 -14.38
CA GLU A 196 8.23 -7.84 -12.95
C GLU A 196 6.96 -7.57 -12.12
N LEU A 197 6.14 -6.61 -12.57
CA LEU A 197 4.87 -6.29 -11.91
C LEU A 197 3.87 -7.45 -12.04
N LYS A 198 3.77 -8.06 -13.23
CA LYS A 198 2.95 -9.27 -13.44
C LYS A 198 3.32 -10.37 -12.45
N LYS A 199 4.61 -10.70 -12.34
CA LYS A 199 5.11 -11.74 -11.43
C LYS A 199 4.81 -11.41 -9.96
N MET A 200 5.00 -10.14 -9.56
CA MET A 200 4.68 -9.71 -8.20
C MET A 200 3.18 -9.85 -7.91
N CYS A 201 2.32 -9.37 -8.80
CA CYS A 201 0.87 -9.45 -8.66
C CYS A 201 0.36 -10.91 -8.67
N GLU A 202 0.90 -11.75 -9.55
CA GLU A 202 0.59 -13.18 -9.61
C GLU A 202 0.95 -13.89 -8.31
N THR A 203 2.10 -13.55 -7.71
CA THR A 203 2.53 -14.11 -6.42
C THR A 203 1.53 -13.72 -5.32
N THR A 204 1.16 -12.45 -5.23
CA THR A 204 0.17 -11.97 -4.26
C THR A 204 -1.21 -12.63 -4.45
N LEU A 205 -1.69 -12.77 -5.69
CA LEU A 205 -2.93 -13.50 -5.99
C LEU A 205 -2.83 -14.99 -5.59
N SER A 206 -1.69 -15.63 -5.87
CA SER A 206 -1.48 -17.03 -5.49
C SER A 206 -1.51 -17.22 -3.97
N GLU A 207 -0.99 -16.28 -3.20
CA GLU A 207 -1.06 -16.28 -1.74
C GLU A 207 -2.49 -16.11 -1.23
N PHE A 208 -3.27 -15.18 -1.82
CA PHE A 208 -4.70 -15.05 -1.52
C PHE A 208 -5.44 -16.36 -1.76
N LEU A 209 -5.27 -16.99 -2.93
CA LEU A 209 -5.93 -18.25 -3.24
C LEU A 209 -5.57 -19.36 -2.23
N ARG A 210 -4.28 -19.47 -1.87
CA ARG A 210 -3.83 -20.42 -0.84
C ARG A 210 -4.49 -20.14 0.52
N ASN A 211 -4.66 -18.88 0.90
CA ASN A 211 -5.32 -18.49 2.14
C ASN A 211 -6.83 -18.80 2.10
N ILE A 212 -7.50 -18.57 0.97
CA ILE A 212 -8.91 -18.95 0.75
C ILE A 212 -9.09 -20.46 0.89
N ILE A 213 -8.21 -21.27 0.30
CA ILE A 213 -8.28 -22.74 0.41
C ILE A 213 -8.16 -23.20 1.87
N LYS A 214 -7.30 -22.54 2.67
CA LYS A 214 -7.14 -22.86 4.09
C LYS A 214 -8.35 -22.44 4.94
N VAL A 215 -8.99 -21.32 4.62
CA VAL A 215 -10.06 -20.72 5.44
C VAL A 215 -11.24 -20.26 4.57
N PRO A 216 -11.93 -21.16 3.85
CA PRO A 216 -12.95 -20.80 2.86
C PRO A 216 -14.17 -20.10 3.45
N GLN A 217 -14.47 -20.29 4.74
CA GLN A 217 -15.62 -19.70 5.42
C GLN A 217 -15.56 -18.17 5.59
N LYS A 218 -14.38 -17.55 5.41
CA LYS A 218 -14.18 -16.10 5.57
C LYS A 218 -14.50 -15.29 4.31
N VAL A 219 -14.93 -15.95 3.25
CA VAL A 219 -14.82 -15.42 1.90
C VAL A 219 -16.18 -15.39 1.22
N ASP A 220 -16.51 -14.26 0.60
CA ASP A 220 -17.69 -14.14 -0.26
C ASP A 220 -17.38 -14.65 -1.67
N PHE A 221 -17.60 -15.95 -1.86
CA PHE A 221 -17.44 -16.60 -3.16
C PHE A 221 -18.38 -16.03 -4.23
N ALA A 222 -19.59 -15.60 -3.86
CA ALA A 222 -20.59 -15.13 -4.81
C ALA A 222 -20.22 -13.75 -5.38
N ALA A 223 -19.72 -12.84 -4.54
CA ALA A 223 -19.23 -11.54 -5.00
C ALA A 223 -18.02 -11.71 -5.94
N MET A 224 -17.08 -12.59 -5.59
CA MET A 224 -15.84 -12.74 -6.35
C MET A 224 -15.97 -13.60 -7.60
N ILE A 225 -16.87 -14.59 -7.65
CA ILE A 225 -17.02 -15.43 -8.85
C ILE A 225 -17.43 -14.62 -10.07
N VAL A 226 -18.23 -13.56 -9.88
CA VAL A 226 -18.65 -12.65 -10.96
C VAL A 226 -17.44 -11.92 -11.56
N ILE A 227 -16.53 -11.46 -10.71
CA ILE A 227 -15.27 -10.82 -11.12
C ILE A 227 -14.41 -11.83 -11.90
N LEU A 228 -14.24 -13.04 -11.37
CA LEU A 228 -13.44 -14.09 -12.01
C LEU A 228 -14.00 -14.52 -13.37
N ILE A 229 -15.32 -14.64 -13.51
CA ILE A 229 -15.97 -14.93 -14.80
C ILE A 229 -15.59 -13.87 -15.83
N ASN A 230 -15.67 -12.58 -15.49
CA ASN A 230 -15.29 -11.51 -16.39
C ASN A 230 -13.82 -11.64 -16.86
N HIS A 231 -12.89 -11.86 -15.92
CA HIS A 231 -11.46 -12.02 -16.23
C HIS A 231 -11.13 -13.34 -16.96
N SER A 232 -11.97 -14.37 -16.83
CA SER A 232 -11.82 -15.63 -17.58
C SER A 232 -12.00 -15.47 -19.09
N HIS A 233 -12.60 -14.36 -19.53
CA HIS A 233 -12.74 -14.01 -20.95
C HIS A 233 -11.63 -13.07 -21.45
N SER A 234 -10.67 -12.70 -20.59
CA SER A 234 -9.55 -11.83 -20.96
C SER A 234 -8.77 -12.40 -22.15
N PRO A 235 -8.32 -11.56 -23.10
CA PRO A 235 -7.42 -11.97 -24.16
C PRO A 235 -6.00 -12.26 -23.66
N GLU A 236 -5.62 -11.75 -22.48
CA GLU A 236 -4.32 -12.00 -21.88
C GLU A 236 -4.30 -13.39 -21.22
N GLU A 237 -3.49 -14.30 -21.76
CA GLU A 237 -3.45 -15.71 -21.34
C GLU A 237 -3.21 -15.88 -19.84
N LEU A 238 -2.29 -15.11 -19.25
CA LEU A 238 -1.98 -15.17 -17.81
C LEU A 238 -3.20 -14.83 -16.94
N VAL A 239 -3.93 -13.78 -17.32
CA VAL A 239 -5.11 -13.28 -16.60
C VAL A 239 -6.24 -14.29 -16.69
N GLN A 240 -6.52 -14.77 -17.90
CA GLN A 240 -7.51 -15.80 -18.15
C GLN A 240 -7.19 -17.09 -17.37
N TYR A 241 -5.95 -17.57 -17.45
CA TYR A 241 -5.51 -18.79 -16.75
C TYR A 241 -5.65 -18.66 -15.23
N THR A 242 -5.22 -17.52 -14.67
CA THR A 242 -5.33 -17.24 -13.23
C THR A 242 -6.79 -17.22 -12.81
N ALA A 243 -7.67 -16.55 -13.55
CA ALA A 243 -9.10 -16.48 -13.25
C ALA A 243 -9.76 -17.87 -13.28
N ILE A 244 -9.50 -18.67 -14.32
CA ILE A 244 -10.05 -20.03 -14.44
C ILE A 244 -9.55 -20.94 -13.32
N THR A 245 -8.28 -20.79 -12.92
CA THR A 245 -7.72 -21.55 -11.80
C THR A 245 -8.45 -21.24 -10.50
N TRP A 246 -8.68 -19.96 -10.20
CA TRP A 246 -9.50 -19.56 -9.04
C TRP A 246 -10.93 -20.07 -9.13
N MET A 247 -11.59 -19.96 -10.29
CA MET A 247 -12.95 -20.46 -10.49
C MET A 247 -13.05 -21.96 -10.21
N LYS A 248 -12.08 -22.75 -10.67
CA LYS A 248 -12.03 -24.18 -10.39
C LYS A 248 -11.95 -24.46 -8.89
N GLU A 249 -11.09 -23.77 -8.16
CA GLU A 249 -11.00 -23.94 -6.71
C GLU A 249 -12.27 -23.47 -6.00
N PHE A 250 -12.90 -22.40 -6.47
CA PHE A 250 -14.16 -21.89 -5.90
C PHE A 250 -15.29 -22.90 -6.07
N VAL A 251 -15.38 -23.56 -7.23
CA VAL A 251 -16.35 -24.65 -7.44
C VAL A 251 -16.09 -25.81 -6.48
N ASN A 252 -14.83 -26.19 -6.26
CA ASN A 252 -14.48 -27.26 -5.31
C ASN A 252 -14.85 -26.90 -3.86
N LEU A 253 -14.66 -25.63 -3.45
CA LEU A 253 -14.86 -25.17 -2.08
C LEU A 253 -16.31 -24.81 -1.76
N ALA A 254 -17.02 -24.14 -2.67
CA ALA A 254 -18.35 -23.59 -2.44
C ALA A 254 -19.48 -24.42 -3.07
N GLY A 255 -19.16 -25.29 -4.03
CA GLY A 255 -20.10 -26.22 -4.67
C GLY A 255 -21.41 -25.56 -5.10
N CYS A 256 -22.52 -26.05 -4.53
CA CYS A 256 -23.88 -25.63 -4.88
C CYS A 256 -24.16 -24.12 -4.66
N LYS A 257 -23.38 -23.43 -3.82
CA LYS A 257 -23.55 -21.98 -3.59
C LYS A 257 -23.27 -21.14 -4.84
N LEU A 258 -22.56 -21.71 -5.82
CA LEU A 258 -22.22 -21.04 -7.09
C LEU A 258 -23.17 -21.39 -8.23
N LEU A 259 -24.19 -22.23 -8.01
CA LEU A 259 -25.18 -22.60 -9.03
C LEU A 259 -25.87 -21.41 -9.71
N PRO A 260 -26.21 -20.31 -9.02
CA PRO A 260 -26.77 -19.13 -9.70
C PRO A 260 -25.86 -18.52 -10.77
N HIS A 261 -24.55 -18.80 -10.71
CA HIS A 261 -23.52 -18.30 -11.64
C HIS A 261 -23.05 -19.35 -12.65
N ALA A 262 -23.65 -20.55 -12.67
CA ALA A 262 -23.20 -21.69 -13.45
C ALA A 262 -23.11 -21.43 -14.96
N SER A 263 -23.98 -20.57 -15.51
CA SER A 263 -23.94 -20.18 -16.93
C SER A 263 -22.66 -19.43 -17.29
N GLY A 264 -22.23 -18.47 -16.48
CA GLY A 264 -20.96 -17.76 -16.70
C GLY A 264 -19.73 -18.65 -16.49
N ILE A 265 -19.82 -19.60 -15.56
CA ILE A 265 -18.75 -20.57 -15.28
C ILE A 265 -18.54 -21.56 -16.44
N SER A 266 -19.59 -21.88 -17.20
CA SER A 266 -19.56 -22.92 -18.24
C SER A 266 -19.05 -22.44 -19.60
N TYR A 267 -18.90 -21.12 -19.82
CA TYR A 267 -18.54 -20.52 -21.11
C TYR A 267 -17.19 -19.74 -21.18
N PRO A 268 -16.12 -19.98 -20.39
CA PRO A 268 -14.87 -19.26 -20.62
C PRO A 268 -14.28 -19.60 -22.00
N ARG A 269 -13.68 -18.62 -22.69
CA ARG A 269 -13.25 -18.74 -24.10
C ARG A 269 -12.30 -19.93 -24.37
N SER A 270 -11.55 -20.38 -23.36
CA SER A 270 -10.60 -21.50 -23.45
C SER A 270 -11.19 -22.89 -23.21
N TRP A 271 -12.47 -23.00 -22.82
CA TRP A 271 -13.07 -24.29 -22.42
C TRP A 271 -13.48 -25.18 -23.59
N MET A 272 -13.45 -24.67 -24.82
CA MET A 272 -13.65 -25.49 -26.02
C MET A 272 -12.51 -26.51 -26.24
N GLY A 273 -11.38 -26.39 -25.55
CA GLY A 273 -10.27 -27.36 -25.60
C GLY A 273 -10.31 -28.47 -24.53
N TYR A 274 -11.13 -28.34 -23.49
CA TYR A 274 -11.15 -29.28 -22.35
C TYR A 274 -12.58 -29.73 -22.01
N LEU A 275 -13.08 -30.70 -22.78
CA LEU A 275 -14.33 -31.46 -22.60
C LEU A 275 -14.42 -32.31 -21.31
N ARG A 276 -13.87 -31.86 -20.17
CA ARG A 276 -13.93 -32.60 -18.89
C ARG A 276 -14.73 -31.92 -17.79
N PHE A 277 -15.13 -30.66 -17.94
CA PHE A 277 -15.83 -29.96 -16.86
C PHE A 277 -17.35 -30.27 -16.75
N LEU A 278 -17.98 -30.68 -17.85
CA LEU A 278 -19.38 -31.16 -17.81
C LEU A 278 -19.56 -32.44 -16.99
N LYS A 279 -18.47 -33.15 -16.63
CA LYS A 279 -18.52 -34.27 -15.68
C LYS A 279 -18.44 -33.87 -14.20
N ILE A 280 -18.08 -32.62 -13.87
CA ILE A 280 -18.03 -32.16 -12.47
C ILE A 280 -19.38 -31.59 -12.03
N LEU A 281 -20.20 -31.09 -12.96
CA LEU A 281 -21.59 -30.67 -12.71
C LEU A 281 -22.63 -31.78 -12.94
N GLN A 282 -22.19 -32.97 -13.38
CA GLN A 282 -23.04 -34.15 -13.43
C GLN A 282 -22.71 -35.09 -12.27
N TRP A 283 -23.51 -34.97 -11.21
CA TRP A 283 -23.85 -36.00 -10.21
C TRP A 283 -22.73 -36.44 -9.24
N ASN A 284 -22.74 -35.87 -8.03
CA ASN A 284 -23.36 -36.49 -6.85
C ASN A 284 -23.67 -35.42 -5.79
#